data_AF-A0A812V8P8-F1
#
_entry.id   AF-A0A812V8P8-F1
#
_cell.length_a   1.000
_cell.length_b   1.000
_cell.length_c   1.000
_cell.angle_alpha   90.00
_cell.angle_beta   90.00
_cell.angle_gamma   90.00
#
_symmetry.space_group_name_H-M   'P 1'
#
loop_
_entity.id
_entity.type
_entity.pdbx_description
1 polymer ?
#
loop_
_entity_poly.entity_id
_entity_poly.type
_entity_poly.pdbx_seq_one_letter_code
_entity_poly.pdbx_strand_id
1 'polypeptide(L)'
;RGRVPPPKAAAGAAAGAAGSDGFLTRRAAAQAGESSAGVVVLGGGAAGLLAAMTAGRRGRPVTVLEKNRELGKKIRISGGGRCNFTNISDALDRAYHSSTPSSSSRAPPKEAATPGNFFQKAFQKYPPEKFIALVESHGIKYHEKKLGQLFCNRSAHSIVDMLQEECLAAGVRLVTESEVTSVRPSSGAERFCVRYRRPGAEAPVEEEMGAEAVVVASGGLSFARTCGATDLAHVLAKDLGLEVTGVRPGLVPLVVVGMEWTRSLTGVSMEVRASIGGMSFVERILFTHKGVSGPAVLQASSFWGRGGAGEEAPLVLDLLPALTEEAACAWLTRRAEAERAASRRKRRPMLAWGRSWRSGFPDALRRASGATRFARG
;
A
#
# COMPACT_ATOMS: atom_id res chain seq x y z
N ARG A 1 26.28 67.78 -42.49
CA ARG A 1 25.71 66.49 -42.93
C ARG A 1 25.73 65.54 -41.73
N GLY A 2 24.55 65.11 -41.27
CA GLY A 2 24.36 63.98 -40.36
C GLY A 2 24.82 64.12 -38.90
N ARG A 3 24.06 64.88 -38.07
CA ARG A 3 24.07 64.68 -36.62
C ARG A 3 23.35 63.35 -36.32
N VAL A 4 24.03 62.46 -35.61
CA VAL A 4 23.51 61.19 -35.10
C VAL A 4 22.39 61.47 -34.08
N PRO A 5 21.24 60.77 -34.14
CA PRO A 5 20.08 61.07 -33.31
C PRO A 5 20.27 60.61 -31.85
N PRO A 6 19.57 61.23 -30.88
CA PRO A 6 19.70 60.90 -29.47
C PRO A 6 19.00 59.58 -29.11
N PRO A 7 19.49 58.83 -28.11
CA PRO A 7 18.81 57.65 -27.59
C PRO A 7 17.54 58.03 -26.82
N LYS A 8 16.46 57.31 -27.12
CA LYS A 8 15.14 57.44 -26.48
C LYS A 8 15.20 57.07 -25.00
N ALA A 9 14.55 57.89 -24.18
CA ALA A 9 14.26 57.63 -22.78
C ALA A 9 13.41 56.36 -22.61
N ALA A 10 13.80 55.50 -21.67
CA ALA A 10 12.92 54.57 -21.01
C ALA A 10 13.03 54.83 -19.50
N ALA A 11 11.94 55.36 -18.94
CA ALA A 11 11.81 55.67 -17.54
C ALA A 11 11.90 54.38 -16.70
N GLY A 12 12.72 54.43 -15.67
CA GLY A 12 12.76 53.41 -14.63
C GLY A 12 11.50 53.48 -13.78
N ALA A 13 10.87 52.32 -13.58
CA ALA A 13 9.95 52.08 -12.48
C ALA A 13 10.43 50.82 -11.77
N ALA A 14 11.13 51.03 -10.66
CA ALA A 14 11.36 50.02 -9.65
C ALA A 14 10.02 49.72 -8.97
N ALA A 15 9.43 48.56 -9.25
CA ALA A 15 8.30 48.03 -8.50
C ALA A 15 8.82 46.98 -7.52
N GLY A 16 8.85 47.38 -6.25
CA GLY A 16 9.28 46.55 -5.14
C GLY A 16 8.38 45.32 -4.94
N ALA A 17 9.02 44.21 -4.61
CA ALA A 17 8.39 43.05 -4.01
C ALA A 17 7.79 43.45 -2.66
N ALA A 18 6.46 43.34 -2.52
CA ALA A 18 5.75 43.51 -1.27
C ALA A 18 4.61 42.48 -1.15
N GLY A 19 4.90 41.46 -0.35
CA GLY A 19 4.01 40.58 0.44
C GLY A 19 2.54 40.43 0.05
N SER A 20 2.21 39.31 -0.58
CA SER A 20 0.85 38.73 -0.59
C SER A 20 0.58 37.75 0.56
N ASP A 21 1.54 37.53 1.48
CA ASP A 21 1.42 36.58 2.61
C ASP A 21 0.67 37.13 3.84
N GLY A 22 0.24 38.39 3.82
CA GLY A 22 -0.24 39.08 5.03
C GLY A 22 -1.76 39.16 5.20
N PHE A 23 -2.57 38.90 4.17
CA PHE A 23 -3.99 39.25 4.18
C PHE A 23 -4.94 38.05 4.39
N LEU A 24 -4.56 36.85 3.95
CA LEU A 24 -5.34 35.63 4.20
C LEU A 24 -5.07 35.01 5.58
N THR A 25 -3.93 35.31 6.19
CA THR A 25 -3.52 34.83 7.52
C THR A 25 -4.18 35.61 8.67
N ARG A 26 -4.49 36.89 8.48
CA ARG A 26 -5.10 37.72 9.56
C ARG A 26 -6.56 37.40 9.83
N ARG A 27 -7.31 36.91 8.85
CA ARG A 27 -8.72 36.55 9.07
C ARG A 27 -8.89 35.23 9.81
N ALA A 28 -7.89 34.35 9.75
CA ALA A 28 -7.84 33.13 10.56
C ALA A 28 -7.34 33.39 12.01
N ALA A 29 -6.49 34.40 12.22
CA ALA A 29 -5.99 34.76 13.54
C ALA A 29 -6.99 35.58 14.39
N ALA A 30 -7.93 36.30 13.75
CA ALA A 30 -8.86 37.20 14.43
C ALA A 30 -10.12 36.52 15.03
N GLN A 31 -10.24 35.19 14.94
CA GLN A 31 -11.29 34.39 15.59
C GLN A 31 -10.76 33.53 16.75
N ALA A 32 -9.60 33.89 17.32
CA ALA A 32 -9.08 33.30 18.56
C ALA A 32 -9.75 33.90 19.83
N GLY A 33 -11.05 34.17 19.77
CA GLY A 33 -11.86 34.64 20.89
C GLY A 33 -13.07 33.73 21.04
N GLU A 34 -13.17 33.11 22.22
CA GLU A 34 -14.12 32.05 22.64
C GLU A 34 -13.80 30.64 22.14
N SER A 35 -13.19 29.84 23.03
CA SER A 35 -13.01 28.40 22.88
C SER A 35 -14.37 27.71 22.72
N SER A 36 -14.78 27.48 21.47
CA SER A 36 -15.76 26.43 21.19
C SER A 36 -14.99 25.12 21.12
N ALA A 37 -15.17 24.27 22.14
CA ALA A 37 -14.57 22.94 22.20
C ALA A 37 -14.84 22.19 20.88
N GLY A 38 -13.80 21.94 20.10
CA GLY A 38 -13.92 21.41 18.74
C GLY A 38 -13.66 19.92 18.62
N VAL A 39 -13.55 19.45 17.38
CA VAL A 39 -13.12 18.09 17.06
C VAL A 39 -11.63 18.11 16.75
N VAL A 40 -10.86 17.27 17.44
CA VAL A 40 -9.44 17.06 17.13
C VAL A 40 -9.26 15.71 16.46
N VAL A 41 -8.66 15.70 15.27
CA VAL A 41 -8.38 14.50 14.50
C VAL A 41 -6.88 14.20 14.56
N LEU A 42 -6.52 13.01 15.04
CA LEU A 42 -5.13 12.58 15.20
C LEU A 42 -4.70 11.79 13.95
N GLY A 43 -3.90 12.40 13.08
CA GLY A 43 -3.39 11.81 11.84
C GLY A 43 -4.03 12.40 10.59
N GLY A 44 -3.19 12.90 9.68
CA GLY A 44 -3.55 13.47 8.37
C GLY A 44 -3.51 12.44 7.24
N GLY A 45 -3.93 11.19 7.53
CA GLY A 45 -4.07 10.12 6.55
C GLY A 45 -5.45 10.09 5.88
N ALA A 46 -5.74 9.03 5.11
CA ALA A 46 -7.01 8.90 4.38
C ALA A 46 -8.23 9.01 5.31
N ALA A 47 -8.26 8.25 6.40
CA ALA A 47 -9.38 8.27 7.35
C ALA A 47 -9.49 9.62 8.08
N GLY A 48 -8.36 10.22 8.46
CA GLY A 48 -8.33 11.48 9.20
C GLY A 48 -8.83 12.65 8.36
N LEU A 49 -8.33 12.81 7.14
CA LEU A 49 -8.77 13.88 6.24
C LEU A 49 -10.25 13.72 5.86
N LEU A 50 -10.70 12.50 5.56
CA LEU A 50 -12.10 12.23 5.25
C LEU A 50 -13.02 12.54 6.45
N ALA A 51 -12.61 12.16 7.67
CA ALA A 51 -13.35 12.48 8.88
C ALA A 51 -13.39 14.00 9.13
N ALA A 52 -12.26 14.67 8.94
CA ALA A 52 -12.13 16.11 9.17
C ALA A 52 -12.98 16.94 8.21
N MET A 53 -12.88 16.70 6.90
CA MET A 53 -13.72 17.40 5.91
C MET A 53 -15.21 17.14 6.15
N THR A 54 -15.58 15.91 6.56
CA THR A 54 -16.98 15.55 6.84
C THR A 54 -17.51 16.29 8.08
N ALA A 55 -16.69 16.41 9.13
CA ALA A 55 -17.07 17.17 10.32
C ALA A 55 -17.11 18.69 10.05
N GLY A 56 -16.14 19.23 9.32
CA GLY A 56 -16.09 20.65 8.92
C GLY A 56 -17.28 21.06 8.05
N ARG A 57 -17.69 20.21 7.08
CA ARG A 57 -18.89 20.42 6.25
C ARG A 57 -20.20 20.49 7.07
N ARG A 58 -20.19 20.00 8.32
CA ARG A 58 -21.31 20.11 9.26
C ARG A 58 -21.20 21.34 10.18
N GLY A 59 -20.29 22.27 9.88
CA GLY A 59 -20.07 23.51 10.62
C GLY A 59 -19.33 23.32 11.94
N ARG A 60 -18.68 22.16 12.18
CA ARG A 60 -17.91 21.96 13.41
C ARG A 60 -16.52 22.58 13.30
N PRO A 61 -15.98 23.20 14.36
CA PRO A 61 -14.56 23.57 14.41
C PRO A 61 -13.72 22.30 14.49
N VAL A 62 -12.82 22.10 13.52
CA VAL A 62 -11.99 20.89 13.42
C VAL A 62 -10.52 21.26 13.29
N THR A 63 -9.67 20.57 14.04
CA THR A 63 -8.21 20.60 13.87
C THR A 63 -7.67 19.20 13.60
N VAL A 64 -6.85 19.05 12.55
CA VAL A 64 -6.09 17.83 12.26
C VAL A 64 -4.65 18.03 12.73
N LEU A 65 -4.15 17.11 13.56
CA LEU A 65 -2.76 17.04 13.99
C LEU A 65 -2.05 15.92 13.22
N GLU A 66 -1.05 16.27 12.41
CA GLU A 66 -0.22 15.31 11.67
C GLU A 66 1.24 15.42 12.10
N LYS A 67 1.85 14.28 12.44
CA LYS A 67 3.26 14.21 12.86
C LYS A 67 4.22 14.59 11.73
N ASN A 68 3.94 14.17 10.50
CA ASN A 68 4.80 14.43 9.35
C ASN A 68 4.69 15.90 8.89
N ARG A 69 5.68 16.32 8.09
CA ARG A 69 5.64 17.56 7.31
C ARG A 69 4.56 17.58 6.23
N GLU A 70 4.17 16.41 5.74
CA GLU A 70 3.25 16.25 4.64
C GLU A 70 2.09 15.34 5.05
N LEU A 71 0.88 15.74 4.64
CA LEU A 71 -0.32 14.93 4.78
C LEU A 71 -0.31 13.75 3.79
N GLY A 72 -1.02 12.68 4.15
CA GLY A 72 -1.32 11.59 3.22
C GLY A 72 -0.11 10.80 2.71
N LYS A 73 1.04 10.79 3.38
CA LYS A 73 2.26 10.07 2.92
C LYS A 73 2.00 8.65 2.43
N LYS A 74 1.16 7.88 3.15
CA LYS A 74 0.82 6.51 2.75
C LYS A 74 -0.06 6.45 1.50
N ILE A 75 -0.92 7.43 1.29
CA ILE A 75 -1.71 7.58 0.05
C ILE A 75 -0.73 7.81 -1.11
N ARG A 76 0.24 8.72 -0.96
CA ARG A 76 1.22 9.09 -2.00
C ARG A 76 2.01 7.88 -2.53
N ILE A 77 2.34 6.92 -1.67
CA ILE A 77 3.08 5.71 -2.09
C ILE A 77 2.18 4.54 -2.49
N SER A 78 0.87 4.63 -2.25
CA SER A 78 -0.09 3.55 -2.51
C SER A 78 -0.27 3.28 -4.00
N GLY A 79 -0.60 2.04 -4.36
CA GLY A 79 -0.84 1.65 -5.75
C GLY A 79 0.36 1.90 -6.69
N GLY A 80 1.59 1.90 -6.16
CA GLY A 80 2.78 2.26 -6.93
C GLY A 80 2.80 3.72 -7.36
N GLY A 81 2.34 4.63 -6.50
CA GLY A 81 2.27 6.06 -6.77
C GLY A 81 1.03 6.52 -7.55
N ARG A 82 0.10 5.62 -7.87
CA ARG A 82 -1.16 5.92 -8.59
C ARG A 82 -2.41 5.85 -7.72
N CYS A 83 -2.29 5.42 -6.47
CA CYS A 83 -3.40 5.23 -5.53
C CYS A 83 -4.50 4.30 -6.04
N ASN A 84 -4.51 3.06 -5.55
CA ASN A 84 -5.69 2.20 -5.65
C ASN A 84 -6.73 2.70 -4.62
N PHE A 85 -7.53 3.69 -5.01
CA PHE A 85 -8.28 4.51 -4.04
C PHE A 85 -9.59 3.87 -3.57
N THR A 86 -10.15 2.95 -4.36
CA THR A 86 -11.33 2.16 -3.97
C THR A 86 -11.45 0.90 -4.84
N ASN A 87 -12.48 0.09 -4.56
CA ASN A 87 -12.86 -1.05 -5.36
C ASN A 87 -14.39 -1.01 -5.62
N ILE A 88 -14.86 -1.52 -6.77
CA ILE A 88 -16.30 -1.56 -7.13
C ILE A 88 -16.89 -2.99 -7.06
N SER A 89 -16.25 -3.90 -6.34
CA SER A 89 -16.73 -5.27 -6.15
C SER A 89 -17.96 -5.32 -5.27
N ASP A 90 -18.96 -6.11 -5.69
CA ASP A 90 -20.19 -6.41 -4.95
C ASP A 90 -19.94 -7.18 -3.63
N ALA A 91 -18.71 -7.62 -3.38
CA ALA A 91 -18.33 -8.38 -2.18
C ALA A 91 -17.48 -7.57 -1.19
N LEU A 92 -17.48 -6.23 -1.29
CA LEU A 92 -16.69 -5.35 -0.43
C LEU A 92 -16.91 -5.56 1.06
N ASP A 93 -18.16 -5.77 1.49
CA ASP A 93 -18.50 -5.99 2.90
C ASP A 93 -17.86 -7.26 3.49
N ARG A 94 -17.56 -8.24 2.63
CA ARG A 94 -16.88 -9.51 2.96
C ARG A 94 -15.38 -9.48 2.71
N ALA A 95 -14.83 -8.38 2.18
CA ALA A 95 -13.41 -8.23 1.86
C ALA A 95 -12.54 -7.78 3.05
N TYR A 96 -13.12 -7.61 4.25
CA TYR A 96 -12.44 -7.11 5.45
C TYR A 96 -12.36 -8.16 6.54
N HIS A 97 -11.26 -8.16 7.29
CA HIS A 97 -11.05 -9.05 8.43
C HIS A 97 -11.52 -8.34 9.70
N SER A 98 -12.36 -9.00 10.50
CA SER A 98 -12.78 -8.51 11.82
C SER A 98 -12.97 -9.67 12.78
N SER A 99 -12.50 -9.50 14.01
CA SER A 99 -12.77 -10.40 15.14
C SER A 99 -14.04 -10.02 15.90
N THR A 100 -14.74 -8.94 15.50
CA THR A 100 -15.99 -8.54 16.14
C THR A 100 -17.05 -9.63 15.91
N PRO A 101 -17.66 -10.21 16.96
CA PRO A 101 -18.74 -11.17 16.80
C PRO A 101 -19.90 -10.55 16.02
N SER A 102 -20.54 -11.32 15.15
CA SER A 102 -21.83 -10.91 14.60
C SER A 102 -22.80 -10.66 15.76
N SER A 103 -23.37 -9.46 15.83
CA SER A 103 -24.31 -9.06 16.89
C SER A 103 -25.62 -9.88 16.96
N SER A 104 -25.75 -10.97 16.20
CA SER A 104 -26.98 -11.74 16.05
C SER A 104 -27.01 -13.12 16.73
N SER A 105 -25.96 -13.59 17.42
CA SER A 105 -26.05 -14.92 18.06
C SER A 105 -25.35 -15.02 19.41
N ARG A 106 -26.15 -15.30 20.44
CA ARG A 106 -25.74 -15.73 21.79
C ARG A 106 -25.15 -17.16 21.81
N ALA A 107 -24.78 -17.71 20.65
CA ALA A 107 -24.28 -19.07 20.47
C ALA A 107 -22.80 -19.04 20.08
N PRO A 108 -21.99 -20.03 20.50
CA PRO A 108 -20.59 -20.11 20.13
C PRO A 108 -20.43 -20.30 18.62
N PRO A 109 -19.40 -19.71 17.99
CA PRO A 109 -19.19 -19.80 16.55
C PRO A 109 -18.89 -21.27 16.17
N LYS A 110 -19.80 -21.88 15.41
CA LYS A 110 -19.53 -23.13 14.69
C LYS A 110 -19.05 -22.75 13.28
N GLU A 111 -17.79 -23.09 13.00
CA GLU A 111 -17.10 -23.08 11.70
C GLU A 111 -16.95 -21.73 10.97
N ALA A 112 -15.75 -21.51 10.42
CA ALA A 112 -15.30 -20.38 9.61
C ALA A 112 -16.05 -19.06 9.86
N ALA A 113 -15.64 -18.33 10.91
CA ALA A 113 -16.21 -17.04 11.28
C ALA A 113 -16.45 -16.15 10.05
N THR A 114 -17.72 -15.97 9.70
CA THR A 114 -18.14 -14.95 8.72
C THR A 114 -17.64 -13.61 9.25
N PRO A 115 -17.02 -12.74 8.42
CA PRO A 115 -16.58 -11.43 8.88
C PRO A 115 -17.72 -10.73 9.62
N GLY A 116 -17.45 -10.30 10.86
CA GLY A 116 -18.43 -9.56 11.63
C GLY A 116 -18.98 -8.39 10.80
N ASN A 117 -20.29 -8.19 10.88
CA ASN A 117 -21.09 -7.13 10.24
C ASN A 117 -20.72 -5.70 10.70
N PHE A 118 -19.54 -5.50 11.26
CA PHE A 118 -18.99 -4.24 11.75
C PHE A 118 -18.90 -3.18 10.63
N PHE A 119 -18.36 -3.56 9.46
CA PHE A 119 -18.15 -2.63 8.35
C PHE A 119 -19.40 -2.36 7.52
N GLN A 120 -20.42 -3.24 7.59
CA GLN A 120 -21.60 -3.18 6.73
C GLN A 120 -22.32 -1.83 6.84
N LYS A 121 -22.50 -1.31 8.07
CA LYS A 121 -23.14 -0.01 8.31
C LYS A 121 -22.32 1.16 7.76
N ALA A 122 -21.00 1.06 7.77
CA ALA A 122 -20.13 2.10 7.21
C ALA A 122 -20.27 2.15 5.69
N PHE A 123 -20.24 0.99 5.01
CA PHE A 123 -20.44 0.90 3.56
C PHE A 123 -21.81 1.37 3.13
N GLN A 124 -22.88 1.05 3.86
CA GLN A 124 -24.22 1.56 3.56
C GLN A 124 -24.30 3.10 3.61
N LYS A 125 -23.58 3.74 4.56
CA LYS A 125 -23.58 5.20 4.71
C LYS A 125 -22.65 5.90 3.71
N TYR A 126 -21.51 5.28 3.41
CA TYR A 126 -20.48 5.83 2.53
C TYR A 126 -19.95 4.75 1.59
N PRO A 127 -20.73 4.38 0.56
CA PRO A 127 -20.32 3.35 -0.39
C PRO A 127 -19.28 3.92 -1.38
N PRO A 128 -18.57 3.07 -2.14
CA PRO A 128 -17.51 3.48 -3.07
C PRO A 128 -17.91 4.62 -4.01
N GLU A 129 -19.15 4.61 -4.49
CA GLU A 129 -19.69 5.56 -5.46
C GLU A 129 -19.64 6.99 -4.92
N LYS A 130 -19.77 7.19 -3.60
CA LYS A 130 -19.63 8.52 -3.00
C LYS A 130 -18.21 9.06 -3.09
N PHE A 131 -17.21 8.20 -2.88
CA PHE A 131 -15.82 8.61 -3.04
C PHE A 131 -15.46 8.79 -4.51
N ILE A 132 -15.99 7.94 -5.40
CA ILE A 132 -15.83 8.09 -6.85
C ILE A 132 -16.40 9.44 -7.32
N ALA A 133 -17.61 9.79 -6.90
CA ALA A 133 -18.22 11.07 -7.23
C ALA A 133 -17.39 12.27 -6.75
N LEU A 134 -16.74 12.15 -5.57
CA LEU A 134 -15.81 13.18 -5.08
C LEU A 134 -14.59 13.31 -6.00
N VAL A 135 -13.96 12.18 -6.36
CA VAL A 135 -12.82 12.14 -7.30
C VAL A 135 -13.19 12.75 -8.65
N GLU A 136 -14.40 12.46 -9.16
CA GLU A 136 -14.92 13.01 -10.42
C GLU A 136 -15.21 14.51 -10.34
N SER A 137 -15.75 14.99 -9.23
CA SER A 137 -16.03 16.42 -9.01
C SER A 137 -14.77 17.28 -9.00
N HIS A 138 -13.62 16.69 -8.65
CA HIS A 138 -12.29 17.31 -8.71
C HIS A 138 -11.58 17.09 -10.07
N GLY A 139 -12.28 16.50 -11.06
CA GLY A 139 -11.74 16.27 -12.39
C GLY A 139 -10.60 15.24 -12.46
N ILE A 140 -10.43 14.42 -11.42
CA ILE A 140 -9.34 13.44 -11.34
C ILE A 140 -9.71 12.24 -12.22
N LYS A 141 -8.93 12.02 -13.28
CA LYS A 141 -9.12 10.89 -14.18
C LYS A 141 -8.58 9.60 -13.57
N TYR A 142 -9.36 8.53 -13.66
CA TYR A 142 -9.04 7.20 -13.17
C TYR A 142 -9.43 6.12 -14.19
N HIS A 143 -8.97 4.90 -13.96
CA HIS A 143 -9.36 3.70 -14.72
C HIS A 143 -9.49 2.51 -13.77
N GLU A 144 -10.33 1.55 -14.16
CA GLU A 144 -10.29 0.22 -13.57
C GLU A 144 -9.07 -0.54 -14.10
N LYS A 145 -8.34 -1.21 -13.21
CA LYS A 145 -7.21 -2.07 -13.60
C LYS A 145 -7.63 -3.53 -13.76
N LYS A 146 -8.08 -4.15 -12.67
CA LYS A 146 -8.61 -5.53 -12.62
C LYS A 146 -9.38 -5.73 -11.32
N LEU A 147 -10.31 -6.67 -11.32
CA LEU A 147 -11.06 -7.07 -10.12
C LEU A 147 -11.72 -5.86 -9.43
N GLY A 148 -12.23 -4.89 -10.19
CA GLY A 148 -12.87 -3.68 -9.68
C GLY A 148 -11.92 -2.64 -9.06
N GLN A 149 -10.59 -2.81 -9.14
CA GLN A 149 -9.63 -1.87 -8.54
C GLN A 149 -9.54 -0.56 -9.33
N LEU A 150 -9.82 0.57 -8.70
CA LEU A 150 -9.77 1.88 -9.34
C LEU A 150 -8.47 2.63 -8.99
N PHE A 151 -7.75 3.07 -10.03
CA PHE A 151 -6.47 3.77 -9.92
C PHE A 151 -6.52 5.13 -10.60
N CYS A 152 -5.85 6.12 -10.02
CA CYS A 152 -5.65 7.40 -10.69
C CYS A 152 -4.77 7.19 -11.94
N ASN A 153 -5.06 7.92 -13.02
CA ASN A 153 -4.30 7.81 -14.25
C ASN A 153 -2.88 8.36 -14.10
N ARG A 154 -2.72 9.45 -13.35
CA ARG A 154 -1.45 10.18 -13.21
C ARG A 154 -0.75 9.92 -11.90
N SER A 155 -1.35 10.33 -10.78
CA SER A 155 -0.64 10.40 -9.50
C SER A 155 -1.57 10.23 -8.31
N ALA A 156 -1.08 9.54 -7.28
CA ALA A 156 -1.69 9.47 -5.97
C ALA A 156 -1.75 10.83 -5.26
N HIS A 157 -0.90 11.78 -5.65
CA HIS A 157 -0.88 13.13 -5.11
C HIS A 157 -2.23 13.82 -5.28
N SER A 158 -2.88 13.62 -6.43
CA SER A 158 -4.20 14.21 -6.72
C SER A 158 -5.26 13.84 -5.69
N ILE A 159 -5.20 12.65 -5.09
CA ILE A 159 -6.13 12.27 -4.01
C ILE A 159 -5.81 13.01 -2.71
N VAL A 160 -4.54 13.22 -2.40
CA VAL A 160 -4.14 13.98 -1.20
C VAL A 160 -4.51 15.45 -1.35
N ASP A 161 -4.23 16.04 -2.51
CA ASP A 161 -4.52 17.43 -2.81
C ASP A 161 -6.04 17.67 -2.75
N MET A 162 -6.85 16.81 -3.36
CA MET A 162 -8.31 16.82 -3.26
C MET A 162 -8.78 16.80 -1.79
N LEU A 163 -8.28 15.85 -0.98
CA LEU A 163 -8.70 15.75 0.42
C LEU A 163 -8.29 16.97 1.26
N GLN A 164 -7.12 17.56 0.95
CA GLN A 164 -6.65 18.78 1.60
C GLN A 164 -7.51 19.99 1.21
N GLU A 165 -7.82 20.16 -0.07
CA GLU A 165 -8.70 21.22 -0.56
C GLU A 165 -10.09 21.12 0.07
N GLU A 166 -10.64 19.91 0.18
CA GLU A 166 -11.92 19.67 0.85
C GLU A 166 -11.91 20.00 2.34
N CYS A 167 -10.79 19.72 3.03
CA CYS A 167 -10.62 20.13 4.42
C CYS A 167 -10.58 21.66 4.53
N LEU A 168 -9.79 22.34 3.70
CA LEU A 168 -9.65 23.79 3.73
C LEU A 168 -10.98 24.49 3.38
N ALA A 169 -11.70 24.02 2.36
CA ALA A 169 -13.01 24.51 1.99
C ALA A 169 -14.05 24.33 3.12
N ALA A 170 -13.89 23.29 3.93
CA ALA A 170 -14.73 23.01 5.09
C ALA A 170 -14.28 23.76 6.37
N GLY A 171 -13.29 24.67 6.29
CA GLY A 171 -12.79 25.43 7.44
C GLY A 171 -11.96 24.61 8.44
N VAL A 172 -11.46 23.43 8.03
CA VAL A 172 -10.62 22.58 8.88
C VAL A 172 -9.24 23.19 9.02
N ARG A 173 -8.74 23.28 10.27
CA ARG A 173 -7.34 23.65 10.55
C ARG A 173 -6.44 22.43 10.39
N LEU A 174 -5.47 22.50 9.48
CA LEU A 174 -4.48 21.44 9.27
C LEU A 174 -3.15 21.85 9.92
N VAL A 175 -2.67 21.08 10.90
CA VAL A 175 -1.42 21.36 11.62
C VAL A 175 -0.48 20.16 11.48
N THR A 176 0.52 20.32 10.62
CA THR A 176 1.61 19.36 10.41
C THR A 176 2.72 19.51 11.44
N GLU A 177 3.69 18.60 11.42
CA GLU A 177 4.81 18.55 12.38
C GLU A 177 4.32 18.60 13.84
N SER A 178 3.22 17.90 14.11
CA SER A 178 2.51 17.90 15.38
C SER A 178 2.29 16.45 15.85
N GLU A 179 3.22 15.95 16.64
CA GLU A 179 3.19 14.58 17.17
C GLU A 179 2.38 14.51 18.45
N VAL A 180 1.20 13.88 18.39
CA VAL A 180 0.37 13.68 19.57
C VAL A 180 1.05 12.73 20.56
N THR A 181 1.16 13.16 21.81
CA THR A 181 1.84 12.44 22.89
C THR A 181 0.85 11.81 23.87
N SER A 182 -0.30 12.45 24.11
CA SER A 182 -1.34 11.88 24.98
C SER A 182 -2.73 12.44 24.70
N VAL A 183 -3.75 11.66 25.06
CA VAL A 183 -5.14 12.10 25.13
C VAL A 183 -5.69 11.68 26.48
N ARG A 184 -6.21 12.64 27.26
CA ARG A 184 -6.76 12.38 28.59
C ARG A 184 -8.19 12.90 28.66
N PRO A 185 -9.12 12.18 29.31
CA PRO A 185 -10.42 12.74 29.66
C PRO A 185 -10.25 14.01 30.48
N SER A 186 -11.10 15.00 30.22
CA SER A 186 -11.16 16.28 30.92
C SER A 186 -12.61 16.59 31.31
N SER A 187 -12.81 17.49 32.28
CA SER A 187 -14.12 17.91 32.75
C SER A 187 -14.62 19.16 32.01
N GLY A 188 -15.93 19.33 31.93
CA GLY A 188 -16.58 20.49 31.29
C GLY A 188 -16.89 20.28 29.80
N ALA A 189 -16.95 21.39 29.06
CA ALA A 189 -17.26 21.38 27.61
C ALA A 189 -16.13 20.72 26.79
N GLU A 190 -14.89 20.89 27.24
CA GLU A 190 -13.71 20.23 26.69
C GLU A 190 -13.54 18.87 27.37
N ARG A 191 -14.20 17.86 26.79
CA ARG A 191 -14.22 16.47 27.30
C ARG A 191 -12.88 15.75 27.22
N PHE A 192 -11.97 16.24 26.40
CA PHE A 192 -10.63 15.69 26.22
C PHE A 192 -9.59 16.78 26.20
N CYS A 193 -8.43 16.48 26.79
CA CYS A 193 -7.20 17.24 26.66
C CYS A 193 -6.26 16.45 25.74
N VAL A 194 -5.78 17.09 24.67
CA VAL A 194 -4.84 16.52 23.71
C VAL A 194 -3.50 17.23 23.86
N ARG A 195 -2.45 16.48 24.20
CA ARG A 195 -1.07 16.98 24.19
C ARG A 195 -0.34 16.54 22.95
N TYR A 196 0.44 17.44 22.39
CA TYR A 196 1.21 17.20 21.19
C TYR A 196 2.50 18.00 21.18
N ARG A 197 3.51 17.47 20.51
CA ARG A 197 4.84 18.03 20.44
C ARG A 197 5.12 18.55 19.04
N ARG A 198 5.76 19.71 18.96
CA ARG A 198 6.18 20.34 17.70
C ARG A 198 7.67 20.67 17.70
N PRO A 199 8.31 20.77 16.53
CA PRO A 199 9.65 21.34 16.44
C PRO A 199 9.67 22.78 16.97
N GLY A 200 10.59 23.08 17.90
CA GLY A 200 10.94 24.45 18.27
C GLY A 200 12.32 24.83 17.75
N ALA A 201 12.71 26.09 17.91
CA ALA A 201 13.98 26.62 17.39
C ALA A 201 15.21 25.91 17.99
N GLU A 202 15.16 25.58 19.29
CA GLU A 202 16.26 24.92 20.03
C GLU A 202 15.89 23.51 20.48
N ALA A 203 14.64 23.31 20.92
CA ALA A 203 14.13 22.03 21.41
C ALA A 203 12.66 21.86 21.03
N PRO A 204 12.14 20.61 21.00
CA PRO A 204 10.71 20.39 20.79
C PRO A 204 9.87 21.04 21.89
N VAL A 205 8.75 21.65 21.50
CA VAL A 205 7.80 22.31 22.40
C VAL A 205 6.58 21.41 22.57
N GLU A 206 6.11 21.26 23.80
CA GLU A 206 4.84 20.59 24.10
C GLU A 206 3.71 21.61 24.16
N GLU A 207 2.65 21.34 23.42
CA GLU A 207 1.42 22.13 23.37
C GLU A 207 0.24 21.28 23.84
N GLU A 208 -0.81 21.95 24.30
CA GLU A 208 -2.04 21.32 24.76
C GLU A 208 -3.25 21.99 24.10
N MET A 209 -4.28 21.20 23.78
CA MET A 209 -5.56 21.73 23.32
C MET A 209 -6.75 20.95 23.90
N GLY A 210 -7.77 21.67 24.29
CA GLY A 210 -9.07 21.12 24.67
C GLY A 210 -9.87 20.67 23.44
N ALA A 211 -10.64 19.59 23.60
CA ALA A 211 -11.49 19.04 22.54
C ALA A 211 -12.80 18.49 23.12
N GLU A 212 -13.91 18.74 22.42
CA GLU A 212 -15.20 18.13 22.75
C GLU A 212 -15.25 16.66 22.30
N ALA A 213 -14.54 16.35 21.21
CA ALA A 213 -14.41 15.02 20.65
C ALA A 213 -13.02 14.83 20.02
N VAL A 214 -12.50 13.60 20.11
CA VAL A 214 -11.23 13.20 19.49
C VAL A 214 -11.48 12.05 18.51
N VAL A 215 -10.95 12.16 17.30
CA VAL A 215 -10.96 11.10 16.29
C VAL A 215 -9.54 10.55 16.15
N VAL A 216 -9.33 9.31 16.57
CA VAL A 216 -8.03 8.63 16.44
C VAL A 216 -7.91 8.02 15.05
N ALA A 217 -7.11 8.63 14.18
CA ALA A 217 -6.92 8.23 12.77
C ALA A 217 -5.43 8.03 12.41
N SER A 218 -4.60 7.62 13.38
CA SER A 218 -3.13 7.54 13.25
C SER A 218 -2.62 6.34 12.44
N GLY A 219 -3.51 5.49 11.93
CA GLY A 219 -3.16 4.31 11.14
C GLY A 219 -2.63 3.13 11.97
N GLY A 220 -1.96 2.19 11.30
CA GLY A 220 -1.35 1.00 11.91
C GLY A 220 0.16 0.93 11.64
N LEU A 221 0.84 -0.11 12.14
CA LEU A 221 2.30 -0.17 12.33
C LEU A 221 3.15 -0.31 11.05
N SER A 222 2.54 -0.62 9.90
CA SER A 222 3.26 -0.82 8.64
C SER A 222 3.90 0.49 8.13
N PHE A 223 5.06 0.40 7.48
CA PHE A 223 5.76 1.54 6.88
C PHE A 223 6.23 2.61 7.89
N ALA A 224 6.66 2.21 9.09
CA ALA A 224 7.18 3.12 10.11
C ALA A 224 8.30 4.04 9.60
N ARG A 225 9.32 3.49 8.93
CA ARG A 225 10.46 4.28 8.43
C ARG A 225 10.11 5.24 7.30
N THR A 226 9.22 4.86 6.40
CA THR A 226 8.93 5.63 5.18
C THR A 226 7.72 6.55 5.32
N CYS A 227 6.73 6.17 6.12
CA CYS A 227 5.48 6.92 6.30
C CYS A 227 5.29 7.47 7.71
N GLY A 228 6.20 7.21 8.64
CA GLY A 228 6.10 7.70 10.02
C GLY A 228 5.01 7.01 10.84
N ALA A 229 4.62 5.79 10.46
CA ALA A 229 3.64 5.00 11.22
C ALA A 229 4.12 4.71 12.65
N THR A 230 3.21 4.82 13.61
CA THR A 230 3.45 4.57 15.04
C THR A 230 2.34 3.70 15.62
N ASP A 231 2.51 3.30 16.87
CA ASP A 231 1.53 2.55 17.65
C ASP A 231 0.56 3.44 18.45
N LEU A 232 0.53 4.76 18.19
CA LEU A 232 -0.27 5.74 18.95
C LEU A 232 -1.71 5.29 19.21
N ALA A 233 -2.45 4.83 18.20
CA ALA A 233 -3.82 4.36 18.37
C ALA A 233 -3.93 3.19 19.37
N HIS A 234 -2.96 2.28 19.37
CA HIS A 234 -2.95 1.13 20.29
C HIS A 234 -2.62 1.56 21.72
N VAL A 235 -1.68 2.51 21.87
CA VAL A 235 -1.33 3.09 23.18
C VAL A 235 -2.53 3.83 23.75
N LEU A 236 -3.14 4.74 22.98
CA LEU A 236 -4.30 5.51 23.41
C LEU A 236 -5.50 4.60 23.73
N ALA A 237 -5.74 3.56 22.94
CA ALA A 237 -6.81 2.60 23.22
C ALA A 237 -6.61 1.92 24.58
N LYS A 238 -5.40 1.42 24.86
CA LYS A 238 -5.06 0.80 26.16
C LYS A 238 -5.18 1.79 27.32
N ASP A 239 -4.68 3.01 27.15
CA ASP A 239 -4.76 4.08 28.15
C ASP A 239 -6.20 4.45 28.50
N LEU A 240 -7.13 4.26 27.55
CA LEU A 240 -8.58 4.48 27.73
C LEU A 240 -9.34 3.20 28.13
N GLY A 241 -8.64 2.10 28.44
CA GLY A 241 -9.24 0.84 28.87
C GLY A 241 -9.92 0.04 27.76
N LEU A 242 -9.65 0.34 26.48
CA LEU A 242 -10.16 -0.41 25.35
C LEU A 242 -9.29 -1.63 25.06
N GLU A 243 -9.94 -2.74 24.70
CA GLU A 243 -9.24 -3.94 24.25
C GLU A 243 -8.59 -3.72 22.88
N VAL A 244 -7.34 -4.18 22.75
CA VAL A 244 -6.59 -4.14 21.50
C VAL A 244 -6.25 -5.57 21.09
N THR A 245 -6.74 -5.99 19.91
CA THR A 245 -6.46 -7.32 19.36
C THR A 245 -4.98 -7.53 19.08
N GLY A 246 -4.54 -8.80 19.00
CA GLY A 246 -3.19 -9.12 18.54
C GLY A 246 -2.88 -8.53 17.16
N VAL A 247 -1.85 -7.70 17.07
CA VAL A 247 -1.42 -7.08 15.81
C VAL A 247 -0.47 -8.02 15.09
N ARG A 248 -0.71 -8.25 13.80
CA ARG A 248 0.15 -9.07 12.95
C ARG A 248 0.32 -8.45 11.56
N PRO A 249 1.43 -8.75 10.86
CA PRO A 249 1.59 -8.33 9.47
C PRO A 249 0.49 -8.94 8.58
N GLY A 250 0.01 -8.15 7.62
CA GLY A 250 -0.94 -8.59 6.59
C GLY A 250 -0.61 -7.93 5.27
N LEU A 251 -0.96 -8.58 4.16
CA LEU A 251 -0.56 -8.17 2.81
C LEU A 251 0.97 -8.03 2.67
N VAL A 252 1.71 -9.01 3.16
CA VAL A 252 3.19 -9.01 3.15
C VAL A 252 3.76 -10.10 2.23
N PRO A 253 4.93 -9.87 1.61
CA PRO A 253 5.69 -10.94 0.98
C PRO A 253 6.07 -12.01 1.99
N LEU A 254 6.20 -13.25 1.54
CA LEU A 254 6.62 -14.37 2.37
C LEU A 254 8.08 -14.75 2.07
N VAL A 255 8.87 -14.87 3.13
CA VAL A 255 10.25 -15.36 3.05
C VAL A 255 10.21 -16.87 2.94
N VAL A 256 10.96 -17.44 1.99
CA VAL A 256 11.04 -18.89 1.81
C VAL A 256 12.42 -19.36 2.26
N VAL A 257 12.45 -20.32 3.18
CA VAL A 257 13.68 -20.91 3.73
C VAL A 257 13.86 -22.32 3.17
N GLY A 258 15.08 -22.71 2.82
CA GLY A 258 15.38 -24.06 2.32
C GLY A 258 14.93 -24.33 0.88
N MET A 259 14.61 -23.29 0.11
CA MET A 259 14.30 -23.38 -1.32
C MET A 259 15.17 -22.43 -2.14
N GLU A 260 16.49 -22.51 -1.98
CA GLU A 260 17.48 -21.63 -2.64
C GLU A 260 17.35 -21.65 -4.16
N TRP A 261 16.84 -22.76 -4.74
CA TRP A 261 16.56 -22.87 -6.17
C TRP A 261 15.61 -21.79 -6.69
N THR A 262 14.70 -21.28 -5.86
CA THR A 262 13.77 -20.19 -6.22
C THR A 262 14.49 -18.88 -6.52
N ARG A 263 15.74 -18.70 -6.08
CA ARG A 263 16.55 -17.52 -6.43
C ARG A 263 16.76 -17.40 -7.94
N SER A 264 16.90 -18.53 -8.64
CA SER A 264 17.03 -18.57 -10.10
C SER A 264 15.77 -18.09 -10.84
N LEU A 265 14.62 -18.07 -10.14
CA LEU A 265 13.34 -17.58 -10.65
C LEU A 265 13.09 -16.11 -10.32
N THR A 266 14.03 -15.39 -9.69
CA THR A 266 13.83 -13.98 -9.31
C THR A 266 13.36 -13.15 -10.51
N GLY A 267 12.26 -12.41 -10.33
CA GLY A 267 11.64 -11.61 -11.39
C GLY A 267 10.61 -12.37 -12.24
N VAL A 268 10.58 -13.70 -12.19
CA VAL A 268 9.53 -14.50 -12.82
C VAL A 268 8.20 -14.21 -12.14
N SER A 269 7.19 -13.95 -12.96
CA SER A 269 5.83 -13.71 -12.52
C SER A 269 4.86 -14.45 -13.42
N MET A 270 3.90 -15.13 -12.81
CA MET A 270 2.86 -15.92 -13.48
C MET A 270 1.62 -16.00 -12.61
N GLU A 271 0.47 -16.29 -13.21
CA GLU A 271 -0.75 -16.57 -12.46
C GLU A 271 -0.65 -17.91 -11.75
N VAL A 272 -1.04 -17.94 -10.48
CA VAL A 272 -1.07 -19.13 -9.63
C VAL A 272 -2.31 -19.09 -8.75
N ARG A 273 -2.72 -20.25 -8.22
CA ARG A 273 -3.56 -20.30 -7.04
C ARG A 273 -2.67 -20.45 -5.80
N ALA A 274 -2.68 -19.44 -4.94
CA ALA A 274 -1.99 -19.46 -3.66
C ALA A 274 -2.96 -19.79 -2.53
N SER A 275 -2.64 -20.80 -1.73
CA SER A 275 -3.52 -21.29 -0.66
C SER A 275 -2.82 -21.38 0.68
N ILE A 276 -3.48 -20.91 1.75
CA ILE A 276 -3.04 -21.01 3.15
C ILE A 276 -4.28 -21.21 4.04
N GLY A 277 -4.24 -22.22 4.92
CA GLY A 277 -5.30 -22.42 5.92
C GLY A 277 -6.71 -22.55 5.32
N GLY A 278 -6.84 -23.23 4.19
CA GLY A 278 -8.11 -23.41 3.46
C GLY A 278 -8.52 -22.24 2.56
N MET A 279 -7.89 -21.06 2.70
CA MET A 279 -8.16 -19.90 1.85
C MET A 279 -7.33 -19.98 0.57
N SER A 280 -7.91 -19.57 -0.56
CA SER A 280 -7.26 -19.66 -1.88
C SER A 280 -7.48 -18.41 -2.72
N PHE A 281 -6.42 -17.94 -3.39
CA PHE A 281 -6.43 -16.73 -4.21
C PHE A 281 -5.77 -17.00 -5.56
N VAL A 282 -6.49 -16.76 -6.65
CA VAL A 282 -5.96 -16.87 -8.02
C VAL A 282 -5.48 -15.51 -8.48
N GLU A 283 -4.17 -15.33 -8.57
CA GLU A 283 -3.54 -14.11 -9.08
C GLU A 283 -2.05 -14.35 -9.39
N ARG A 284 -1.36 -13.33 -9.88
CA ARG A 284 0.07 -13.37 -10.13
C ARG A 284 0.89 -13.54 -8.84
N ILE A 285 1.81 -14.48 -8.89
CA ILE A 285 2.98 -14.54 -8.02
C ILE A 285 4.12 -13.69 -8.60
N LEU A 286 5.04 -13.31 -7.74
CA LEU A 286 6.36 -12.78 -8.09
C LEU A 286 7.42 -13.49 -7.26
N PHE A 287 8.35 -14.18 -7.91
CA PHE A 287 9.53 -14.71 -7.23
C PHE A 287 10.53 -13.57 -6.95
N THR A 288 11.06 -13.54 -5.74
CA THR A 288 11.97 -12.51 -5.25
C THR A 288 13.25 -13.15 -4.72
N HIS A 289 14.29 -12.33 -4.53
CA HIS A 289 15.57 -12.77 -3.96
C HIS A 289 15.47 -13.44 -2.57
N LYS A 290 14.39 -13.19 -1.80
CA LYS A 290 14.18 -13.72 -0.44
C LYS A 290 13.01 -14.71 -0.32
N GLY A 291 12.26 -14.95 -1.38
CA GLY A 291 11.03 -15.73 -1.30
C GLY A 291 10.01 -15.29 -2.34
N VAL A 292 8.73 -15.21 -1.96
CA VAL A 292 7.62 -14.99 -2.89
C VAL A 292 6.78 -13.78 -2.50
N SER A 293 6.26 -13.10 -3.51
CA SER A 293 5.41 -11.92 -3.42
C SER A 293 4.34 -11.98 -4.52
N GLY A 294 3.76 -10.83 -4.86
CA GLY A 294 2.70 -10.72 -5.84
C GLY A 294 1.31 -10.88 -5.21
N PRO A 295 0.25 -10.36 -5.84
CA PRO A 295 -1.06 -10.25 -5.21
C PRO A 295 -1.61 -11.55 -4.63
N ALA A 296 -1.38 -12.71 -5.27
CA ALA A 296 -1.84 -13.99 -4.73
C ALA A 296 -1.23 -14.29 -3.35
N VAL A 297 0.09 -14.12 -3.22
CA VAL A 297 0.81 -14.35 -1.97
C VAL A 297 0.47 -13.27 -0.94
N LEU A 298 0.37 -12.00 -1.36
CA LEU A 298 0.02 -10.91 -0.44
C LEU A 298 -1.37 -11.18 0.18
N GLN A 299 -2.37 -11.58 -0.61
CA GLN A 299 -3.70 -11.93 -0.09
C GLN A 299 -3.64 -13.12 0.86
N ALA A 300 -2.97 -14.21 0.45
CA ALA A 300 -2.83 -15.40 1.28
C ALA A 300 -2.10 -15.13 2.62
N SER A 301 -1.08 -14.25 2.61
CA SER A 301 -0.29 -13.90 3.81
C SER A 301 -1.14 -13.36 4.96
N SER A 302 -2.29 -12.76 4.65
CA SER A 302 -3.21 -12.22 5.66
C SER A 302 -3.91 -13.31 6.49
N PHE A 303 -3.78 -14.59 6.13
CA PHE A 303 -4.32 -15.73 6.88
C PHE A 303 -3.24 -16.55 7.60
N TRP A 304 -1.97 -16.21 7.37
CA TRP A 304 -0.82 -16.93 7.88
C TRP A 304 -0.27 -16.34 9.18
N GLY A 305 0.41 -17.18 9.96
CA GLY A 305 1.08 -16.82 11.21
C GLY A 305 0.16 -16.79 12.44
N ARG A 306 0.75 -16.55 13.61
CA ARG A 306 0.06 -16.62 14.92
C ARG A 306 -1.26 -15.86 14.94
N GLY A 307 -2.34 -16.54 15.31
CA GLY A 307 -3.71 -15.99 15.33
C GLY A 307 -4.35 -15.82 13.94
N GLY A 308 -3.75 -16.36 12.88
CA GLY A 308 -4.35 -16.52 11.55
C GLY A 308 -5.01 -17.90 11.39
N ALA A 309 -5.96 -18.02 10.46
CA ALA A 309 -6.65 -19.28 10.18
C ALA A 309 -5.70 -20.41 9.72
N GLY A 310 -4.53 -20.06 9.19
CA GLY A 310 -3.46 -20.99 8.83
C GLY A 310 -2.19 -20.77 9.66
N GLU A 311 -2.31 -20.67 10.98
CA GLU A 311 -1.21 -20.38 11.92
C GLU A 311 0.08 -21.16 11.62
N GLU A 312 -0.06 -22.45 11.29
CA GLU A 312 1.06 -23.33 10.90
C GLU A 312 0.90 -23.94 9.50
N ALA A 313 -0.11 -23.50 8.74
CA ALA A 313 -0.39 -24.08 7.43
C ALA A 313 0.69 -23.70 6.41
N PRO A 314 1.15 -24.64 5.58
CA PRO A 314 2.09 -24.32 4.50
C PRO A 314 1.40 -23.45 3.44
N LEU A 315 2.20 -22.62 2.77
CA LEU A 315 1.80 -22.02 1.50
C LEU A 315 1.79 -23.10 0.42
N VAL A 316 0.62 -23.37 -0.15
CA VAL A 316 0.47 -24.25 -1.30
C VAL A 316 0.32 -23.38 -2.56
N LEU A 317 1.11 -23.67 -3.58
CA LEU A 317 1.07 -22.99 -4.88
C LEU A 317 0.68 -23.98 -5.96
N ASP A 318 -0.49 -23.79 -6.55
CA ASP A 318 -0.89 -24.43 -7.80
C ASP A 318 -0.49 -23.50 -8.95
N LEU A 319 0.53 -23.93 -9.71
CA LEU A 319 1.16 -23.17 -10.79
C LEU A 319 0.38 -23.21 -12.10
N LEU A 320 -0.64 -24.07 -12.21
CA LEU A 320 -1.45 -24.24 -13.42
C LEU A 320 -2.94 -24.24 -13.05
N PRO A 321 -3.44 -23.17 -12.41
CA PRO A 321 -4.77 -23.16 -11.79
C PRO A 321 -5.93 -23.25 -12.79
N ALA A 322 -5.66 -23.07 -14.08
CA ALA A 322 -6.61 -23.18 -15.18
C ALA A 322 -6.73 -24.61 -15.76
N LEU A 323 -5.88 -25.54 -15.33
CA LEU A 323 -5.86 -26.92 -15.83
C LEU A 323 -6.31 -27.89 -14.74
N THR A 324 -7.00 -28.95 -15.14
CA THR A 324 -7.12 -30.13 -14.28
C THR A 324 -5.77 -30.84 -14.19
N GLU A 325 -5.62 -31.71 -13.20
CA GLU A 325 -4.40 -32.49 -13.01
C GLU A 325 -4.07 -33.33 -14.25
N GLU A 326 -5.07 -33.97 -14.86
CA GLU A 326 -4.89 -34.79 -16.06
C GLU A 326 -4.41 -33.94 -17.24
N ALA A 327 -5.02 -32.76 -17.42
CA ALA A 327 -4.66 -31.84 -18.50
C ALA A 327 -3.24 -31.27 -18.30
N ALA A 328 -2.88 -30.93 -17.06
CA ALA A 328 -1.54 -30.48 -16.70
C ALA A 328 -0.49 -31.56 -16.95
N CYS A 329 -0.74 -32.80 -16.51
CA CYS A 329 0.13 -33.96 -16.75
C CYS A 329 0.31 -34.25 -18.24
N ALA A 330 -0.77 -34.21 -19.02
CA ALA A 330 -0.71 -34.40 -20.47
C ALA A 330 0.09 -33.27 -21.15
N TRP A 331 -0.10 -32.02 -20.72
CA TRP A 331 0.63 -30.86 -21.24
C TRP A 331 2.13 -30.94 -20.92
N LEU A 332 2.50 -31.26 -19.68
CA LEU A 332 3.90 -31.43 -19.25
C LEU A 332 4.59 -32.55 -20.00
N THR A 333 3.92 -33.70 -20.18
CA THR A 333 4.44 -34.84 -20.93
C THR A 333 4.77 -34.45 -22.36
N ARG A 334 3.82 -33.81 -23.07
CA ARG A 334 4.04 -33.32 -24.45
C ARG A 334 5.19 -32.33 -24.52
N ARG A 335 5.31 -31.43 -23.53
CA ARG A 335 6.40 -30.44 -23.49
C ARG A 335 7.75 -31.09 -23.30
N ALA A 336 7.85 -32.07 -22.39
CA ALA A 336 9.07 -32.82 -22.13
C ALA A 336 9.53 -33.63 -23.37
N GLU A 337 8.61 -34.25 -24.09
CA GLU A 337 8.89 -34.95 -25.34
C GLU A 337 9.40 -34.00 -26.44
N ALA A 338 8.76 -32.83 -26.60
CA ALA A 338 9.19 -31.82 -27.56
C ALA A 338 10.60 -31.28 -27.27
N GLU A 339 10.93 -31.00 -26.01
CA GLU A 339 12.28 -30.56 -25.60
C GLU A 339 13.33 -31.67 -25.81
N ARG A 340 12.99 -32.93 -25.53
CA ARG A 340 13.86 -34.09 -25.84
C ARG A 340 14.09 -34.22 -27.36
N ALA A 341 13.05 -34.02 -28.16
CA ALA A 341 13.17 -34.03 -29.62
C ALA A 341 14.04 -32.87 -30.14
N ALA A 342 13.85 -31.66 -29.61
CA ALA A 342 14.62 -30.46 -29.99
C ALA A 342 16.10 -30.55 -29.59
N SER A 343 16.40 -31.03 -28.38
CA SER A 343 17.76 -31.26 -27.90
C SER A 343 18.49 -32.36 -28.69
N ARG A 344 17.79 -33.46 -29.04
CA ARG A 344 18.30 -34.48 -29.98
C ARG A 344 18.57 -33.88 -31.37
N ARG A 345 17.73 -32.96 -31.85
CA ARG A 345 17.91 -32.25 -33.12
C ARG A 345 19.14 -31.32 -33.08
N LYS A 346 19.39 -30.61 -31.98
CA LYS A 346 20.59 -29.78 -31.77
C LYS A 346 21.89 -30.60 -31.68
N ARG A 347 21.83 -31.86 -31.23
CA ARG A 347 22.99 -32.78 -31.19
C ARG A 347 23.27 -33.49 -32.52
N ARG A 348 22.33 -33.51 -33.47
CA ARG A 348 22.51 -34.17 -34.78
C ARG A 348 23.67 -33.60 -35.62
N PRO A 349 23.86 -32.27 -35.75
CA PRO A 349 25.00 -31.72 -36.48
C PRO A 349 26.35 -32.06 -35.85
N MET A 350 26.48 -32.02 -34.51
CA MET A 350 27.73 -32.41 -33.83
C MET A 350 28.03 -33.91 -33.98
N LEU A 351 27.01 -34.77 -33.91
CA LEU A 351 27.18 -36.21 -34.13
C LEU A 351 27.39 -36.58 -35.61
N ALA A 352 26.91 -35.77 -36.54
CA ALA A 352 27.19 -35.90 -37.97
C ALA A 352 28.60 -35.40 -38.29
N TRP A 353 29.03 -34.28 -37.72
CA TRP A 353 30.40 -33.75 -37.80
C TRP A 353 31.41 -34.73 -37.21
N GLY A 354 31.17 -35.27 -36.00
CA GLY A 354 32.05 -36.28 -35.38
C GLY A 354 32.10 -37.62 -36.13
N ARG A 355 31.08 -37.95 -36.93
CA ARG A 355 31.09 -39.13 -37.83
C ARG A 355 31.83 -38.86 -39.14
N SER A 356 31.64 -37.67 -39.72
CA SER A 356 32.40 -37.19 -40.89
C SER A 356 33.91 -37.06 -40.59
N TRP A 357 34.27 -36.66 -39.36
CA TRP A 357 35.67 -36.59 -38.91
C TRP A 357 36.32 -37.97 -38.78
N ARG A 358 35.57 -39.02 -38.42
CA ARG A 358 36.09 -40.40 -38.34
C ARG A 358 36.26 -41.08 -39.71
N SER A 359 35.48 -40.70 -40.71
CA SER A 359 35.55 -41.29 -42.05
C SER A 359 36.59 -40.64 -42.97
N GLY A 360 37.13 -39.47 -42.60
CA GLY A 360 38.04 -38.68 -43.43
C GLY A 360 39.50 -38.63 -42.98
N PHE A 361 39.91 -39.44 -41.99
CA PHE A 361 41.29 -39.45 -41.51
C PHE A 361 42.15 -40.44 -42.32
N PRO A 362 43.20 -39.99 -43.04
CA PRO A 362 44.15 -40.87 -43.69
C PRO A 362 44.95 -41.68 -42.66
N ASP A 363 45.32 -42.92 -43.00
CA ASP A 363 46.09 -43.86 -42.18
C ASP A 363 47.48 -43.36 -41.69
N ALA A 364 47.86 -42.13 -42.01
CA ALA A 364 49.10 -41.50 -41.62
C ALA A 364 49.22 -41.21 -40.10
N LEU A 365 48.11 -41.02 -39.37
CA LEU A 365 48.16 -40.70 -37.93
C LEU A 365 48.02 -41.91 -36.98
N ARG A 366 47.69 -43.11 -37.50
CA ARG A 366 47.71 -44.35 -36.69
C ARG A 366 49.14 -44.79 -36.31
N ARG A 367 50.16 -44.30 -37.03
CA ARG A 367 51.58 -44.62 -36.76
C ARG A 367 52.23 -43.70 -35.72
N ALA A 368 51.60 -42.59 -35.34
CA ALA A 368 52.19 -41.60 -34.44
C ALA A 368 51.75 -41.74 -32.96
N SER A 369 50.86 -42.67 -32.62
CA SER A 369 50.42 -42.91 -31.24
C SER A 369 50.80 -44.31 -30.76
N GLY A 370 52.11 -44.57 -30.67
CA GLY A 370 52.63 -45.49 -29.67
C GLY A 370 52.65 -44.77 -28.32
N ALA A 371 52.09 -45.39 -27.29
CA ALA A 371 51.70 -44.81 -25.99
C ALA A 371 50.48 -43.88 -26.10
N THR A 372 49.37 -44.07 -25.40
CA THR A 372 49.23 -44.52 -24.01
C THR A 372 47.87 -45.20 -23.86
N ARG A 373 47.85 -46.37 -23.22
CA ARG A 373 46.62 -47.05 -22.76
C ARG A 373 45.87 -46.12 -21.79
N PHE A 374 44.67 -45.68 -22.16
CA PHE A 374 43.64 -45.37 -21.16
C PHE A 374 42.81 -46.63 -20.95
N ALA A 375 43.09 -47.31 -19.85
CA ALA A 375 42.25 -48.37 -19.32
C ALA A 375 40.94 -47.78 -18.79
N ARG A 376 39.86 -48.48 -19.06
CA ARG A 376 38.50 -48.22 -18.55
C ARG A 376 38.45 -48.53 -17.05
N GLY A 377 37.72 -47.69 -16.34
CA GLY A 377 37.21 -47.87 -14.98
C GLY A 377 36.12 -46.85 -14.77
#